data_AF-A0A196L927-F1
#
_entry.id   AF-A0A196L927-F1
#
_cell.length_a   1.000
_cell.length_b   1.000
_cell.length_c   1.000
_cell.angle_alpha   90.00
_cell.angle_beta   90.00
_cell.angle_gamma   90.00
#
_symmetry.space_group_name_H-M   'P 1'
#
loop_
_entity.id
_entity.type
_entity.pdbx_description
1 polymer ?
#
loop_
_entity_poly.entity_id
_entity_poly.type
_entity_poly.pdbx_seq_one_letter_code
_entity_poly.pdbx_strand_id
1 'polypeptide(L)'
;MLDGWANQQTSRGLQATTIDSRRRFIEDFAEFCAAYPWQWQPRDLEDYSVRVRPGKGPLKRSTIRGYQTRIRLFCDFLTDPRYGWQAECLARFGDAPQQICHDWNTISHLLDHEGDPGRRALTFDELERFFDAADARVEAIVRARRKGALAALRNAQMFKTIYAFGLRRSECIGLDVADLRSNPVAGRVRLSGGLSLRCDDQLSLV
;
A
#
# COMPACT_ATOMS: atom_id res chain seq x y z
N MET A 1 -8.61 -17.42 17.22
CA MET A 1 -9.02 -16.28 16.37
C MET A 1 -7.90 -15.79 15.47
N LEU A 2 -6.77 -15.32 16.00
CA LEU A 2 -5.66 -14.79 15.19
C LEU A 2 -5.11 -15.77 14.15
N ASP A 3 -4.99 -17.06 14.49
CA ASP A 3 -4.58 -18.09 13.52
C ASP A 3 -5.61 -18.30 12.41
N GLY A 4 -6.90 -18.25 12.76
CA GLY A 4 -7.98 -18.32 11.77
C GLY A 4 -7.93 -17.13 10.80
N TRP A 5 -7.68 -15.94 11.32
CA TRP A 5 -7.52 -14.74 10.50
C TRP A 5 -6.24 -14.77 9.65
N ALA A 6 -5.15 -15.34 10.17
CA ALA A 6 -3.93 -15.55 9.41
C ALA A 6 -4.17 -16.51 8.25
N ASN A 7 -4.85 -17.65 8.49
CA ASN A 7 -5.19 -18.62 7.45
C ASN A 7 -6.10 -18.02 6.37
N GLN A 8 -7.07 -17.18 6.74
CA GLN A 8 -7.92 -16.45 5.79
C GLN A 8 -7.08 -15.50 4.91
N GLN A 9 -6.09 -14.83 5.48
CA GLN A 9 -5.24 -13.92 4.72
C GLN A 9 -4.30 -14.69 3.80
N THR A 10 -3.73 -15.79 4.27
CA THR A 10 -2.91 -16.70 3.44
C THR A 10 -3.71 -17.23 2.26
N SER A 11 -4.97 -17.66 2.46
CA SER A 11 -5.81 -18.17 1.37
C SER A 11 -6.19 -17.10 0.34
N ARG A 12 -6.09 -15.82 0.70
CA ARG A 12 -6.27 -14.65 -0.19
C ARG A 12 -4.97 -14.17 -0.84
N GLY A 13 -3.88 -14.94 -0.73
CA GLY A 13 -2.60 -14.62 -1.36
C GLY A 13 -1.80 -13.51 -0.68
N LEU A 14 -2.12 -13.16 0.58
CA LEU A 14 -1.33 -12.14 1.28
C LEU A 14 0.06 -12.68 1.67
N GLN A 15 1.05 -11.81 1.54
CA GLN A 15 2.43 -12.10 1.93
C GLN A 15 2.55 -12.31 3.44
N ALA A 16 3.36 -13.29 3.87
CA ALA A 16 3.56 -13.65 5.28
C ALA A 16 3.96 -12.44 6.14
N THR A 17 4.82 -11.57 5.63
CA THR A 17 5.24 -10.33 6.31
C THR A 17 4.07 -9.38 6.60
N THR A 18 3.08 -9.33 5.72
CA THR A 18 1.87 -8.50 5.91
C THR A 18 0.96 -9.13 6.95
N ILE A 19 0.84 -10.47 6.95
CA ILE A 19 0.06 -11.22 7.92
C ILE A 19 0.65 -11.02 9.32
N ASP A 20 1.96 -11.21 9.48
CA ASP A 20 2.66 -11.05 10.76
C ASP A 20 2.54 -9.62 11.28
N SER A 21 2.72 -8.62 10.42
CA SER A 21 2.54 -7.21 10.80
C SER A 21 1.12 -6.92 11.28
N ARG A 22 0.11 -7.51 10.65
CA ARG A 22 -1.29 -7.35 11.04
C ARG A 22 -1.61 -8.06 12.35
N ARG A 23 -1.09 -9.28 12.56
CA ARG A 23 -1.25 -10.03 13.81
C ARG A 23 -0.69 -9.26 14.99
N ARG A 24 0.57 -8.85 14.91
CA ARG A 24 1.25 -8.06 15.97
C ARG A 24 0.46 -6.80 16.30
N PHE A 25 -0.02 -6.10 15.27
CA PHE A 25 -0.83 -4.90 15.49
C PHE A 25 -2.14 -5.19 16.26
N ILE A 26 -2.81 -6.31 15.99
CA ILE A 26 -4.02 -6.70 16.72
C ILE A 26 -3.68 -7.17 18.15
N GLU A 27 -2.54 -7.83 18.35
CA GLU A 27 -2.03 -8.18 19.69
C GLU A 27 -1.75 -6.90 20.50
N ASP A 28 -1.04 -5.93 19.94
CA ASP A 28 -0.77 -4.62 20.56
C ASP A 28 -2.07 -3.87 20.90
N PHE A 29 -3.07 -3.94 20.02
CA PHE A 29 -4.38 -3.34 20.25
C PHE A 29 -5.14 -4.04 21.39
N ALA A 30 -5.14 -5.37 21.42
CA ALA A 30 -5.75 -6.14 22.51
C ALA A 30 -5.09 -5.84 23.86
N GLU A 31 -3.77 -5.71 23.89
CA GLU A 31 -3.01 -5.31 25.09
C GLU A 31 -3.40 -3.90 25.54
N PHE A 32 -3.51 -2.94 24.61
CA PHE A 32 -3.96 -1.58 24.93
C PHE A 32 -5.36 -1.54 25.55
N CYS A 33 -6.31 -2.30 24.98
CA CYS A 33 -7.68 -2.37 25.49
C CYS A 33 -7.77 -3.08 26.84
N ALA A 34 -6.74 -3.87 27.21
CA ALA A 34 -6.77 -4.80 28.33
C ALA A 34 -8.03 -5.70 28.33
N ALA A 35 -8.52 -6.05 27.14
CA ALA A 35 -9.78 -6.72 26.93
C ALA A 35 -9.73 -7.61 25.67
N TYR A 36 -10.53 -8.67 25.68
CA TYR A 36 -10.62 -9.59 24.55
C TYR A 36 -11.49 -9.04 23.41
N PRO A 37 -11.34 -9.55 22.17
CA PRO A 37 -12.05 -9.03 21.00
C PRO A 37 -13.58 -8.97 21.10
N TRP A 38 -14.20 -9.83 21.91
CA TRP A 38 -15.64 -9.83 22.13
C TRP A 38 -16.13 -8.74 23.10
N GLN A 39 -15.24 -8.07 23.81
CA GLN A 39 -15.58 -7.00 24.76
C GLN A 39 -15.28 -5.60 24.21
N TRP A 40 -14.62 -5.51 23.06
CA TRP A 40 -14.21 -4.23 22.50
C TRP A 40 -15.40 -3.34 22.15
N GLN A 41 -15.20 -2.04 22.41
CA GLN A 41 -16.17 -0.99 22.20
C GLN A 41 -15.65 0.04 21.18
N PRO A 42 -16.56 0.79 20.53
CA PRO A 42 -16.20 1.95 19.70
C PRO A 42 -15.26 2.95 20.42
N ARG A 43 -15.40 3.10 21.74
CA ARG A 43 -14.54 3.95 22.57
C ARG A 43 -13.09 3.47 22.59
N ASP A 44 -12.83 2.17 22.61
CA ASP A 44 -11.48 1.63 22.65
C ASP A 44 -10.69 2.01 21.39
N LEU A 45 -11.38 2.01 20.24
CA LEU A 45 -10.83 2.48 18.97
C LEU A 45 -10.45 3.97 19.02
N GLU A 46 -11.33 4.81 19.59
CA GLU A 46 -11.13 6.26 19.72
C GLU A 46 -9.96 6.57 20.66
N ASP A 47 -9.94 5.92 21.83
CA ASP A 47 -8.86 6.05 22.80
C ASP A 47 -7.54 5.58 22.21
N TYR A 48 -7.50 4.46 21.50
CA TYR A 48 -6.30 3.99 20.81
C TYR A 48 -5.82 5.01 19.77
N SER A 49 -6.73 5.54 18.95
CA SER A 49 -6.40 6.49 17.89
C SER A 49 -5.71 7.77 18.40
N VAL A 50 -5.98 8.15 19.66
CA VAL A 50 -5.40 9.33 20.31
C VAL A 50 -4.19 8.98 21.21
N ARG A 51 -4.21 7.83 21.89
CA ARG A 51 -3.28 7.52 23.00
C ARG A 51 -2.16 6.54 22.65
N VAL A 52 -2.09 6.01 21.43
CA VAL A 52 -1.06 5.03 21.01
C VAL A 52 0.39 5.48 21.22
N ARG A 53 0.66 6.77 21.39
CA ARG A 53 2.00 7.27 21.75
C ARG A 53 1.97 8.43 22.75
N PRO A 54 1.95 8.14 24.07
CA PRO A 54 2.17 9.17 25.07
C PRO A 54 3.56 9.80 24.87
N GLY A 55 3.64 11.13 24.80
CA GLY A 55 4.91 11.86 24.69
C GLY A 55 5.57 11.91 23.30
N LYS A 56 4.91 11.40 22.25
CA LYS A 56 5.32 11.66 20.85
C LYS A 56 4.23 12.52 20.18
N GLY A 57 4.64 13.39 19.26
CA GLY A 57 3.72 14.28 18.56
C GLY A 57 2.57 13.53 17.84
N PRO A 58 1.52 14.25 17.40
CA PRO A 58 0.32 13.64 16.84
C PRO A 58 0.65 12.71 15.68
N LEU A 59 -0.01 11.55 15.63
CA LEU A 59 0.14 10.61 14.52
C LEU A 59 -0.36 11.26 13.22
N LYS A 60 0.30 10.94 12.09
CA LYS A 60 -0.20 11.32 10.77
C LYS A 60 -1.57 10.66 10.55
N ARG A 61 -2.53 11.39 9.95
CA ARG A 61 -3.87 10.87 9.63
C ARG A 61 -3.83 9.56 8.83
N SER A 62 -2.88 9.43 7.91
CA SER A 62 -2.64 8.20 7.14
C SER A 62 -2.31 6.98 8.01
N THR A 63 -1.59 7.19 9.11
CA THR A 63 -1.22 6.13 10.05
C THR A 63 -2.43 5.69 10.86
N ILE A 64 -3.20 6.65 11.38
CA ILE A 64 -4.45 6.39 12.11
C ILE A 64 -5.43 5.62 11.22
N ARG A 65 -5.62 6.06 9.96
CA ARG A 65 -6.42 5.32 8.97
C ARG A 65 -5.93 3.89 8.79
N GLY A 66 -4.63 3.69 8.62
CA GLY A 66 -4.07 2.35 8.48
C GLY A 66 -4.34 1.47 9.70
N TYR A 67 -4.34 2.02 10.92
CA TYR A 67 -4.72 1.30 12.13
C TYR A 67 -6.20 0.93 12.12
N GLN A 68 -7.07 1.90 11.87
CA GLN A 68 -8.52 1.69 11.75
C GLN A 68 -8.87 0.62 10.70
N THR A 69 -8.21 0.62 9.53
CA THR A 69 -8.41 -0.41 8.51
C THR A 69 -8.05 -1.80 9.01
N ARG A 70 -6.95 -1.97 9.75
CA ARG A 70 -6.55 -3.29 10.28
C ARG A 70 -7.54 -3.82 11.31
N ILE A 71 -8.01 -2.95 12.21
CA ILE A 71 -9.02 -3.28 13.22
C ILE A 71 -10.32 -3.68 12.53
N ARG A 72 -10.80 -2.85 11.58
CA ARG A 72 -12.02 -3.12 10.81
C ARG A 72 -11.96 -4.50 10.14
N LEU A 73 -10.88 -4.80 9.43
CA LEU A 73 -10.70 -6.09 8.74
C LEU A 73 -10.71 -7.30 9.69
N PHE A 74 -10.17 -7.14 10.89
CA PHE A 74 -10.19 -8.20 11.89
C PHE A 74 -11.59 -8.36 12.51
N CYS A 75 -12.26 -7.27 12.86
CA CYS A 75 -13.64 -7.29 13.31
C CYS A 75 -14.56 -7.90 12.25
N ASP A 76 -14.42 -7.53 10.97
CA ASP A 76 -15.20 -8.10 9.87
C ASP A 76 -15.06 -9.63 9.81
N PHE A 77 -13.82 -10.14 9.97
CA PHE A 77 -13.56 -11.58 10.04
C PHE A 77 -14.23 -12.25 11.25
N LEU A 78 -14.23 -11.61 12.41
CA LEU A 78 -14.89 -12.14 13.61
C LEU A 78 -16.42 -12.09 13.52
N THR A 79 -16.96 -11.07 12.86
CA THR A 79 -18.40 -10.85 12.75
C THR A 79 -19.06 -11.59 11.59
N ASP A 80 -18.29 -12.09 10.62
CA ASP A 80 -18.84 -12.85 9.49
C ASP A 80 -19.37 -14.22 9.98
N PRO A 81 -20.69 -14.48 9.86
CA PRO A 81 -21.31 -15.73 10.33
C PRO A 81 -20.70 -16.99 9.72
N ARG A 82 -20.07 -16.89 8.53
CA ARG A 82 -19.44 -18.02 7.84
C ARG A 82 -18.26 -18.61 8.60
N TYR A 83 -17.61 -17.83 9.47
CA TYR A 83 -16.51 -18.32 10.31
C TYR A 83 -16.96 -18.78 11.70
N GLY A 84 -18.21 -18.50 12.09
CA GLY A 84 -18.80 -18.98 13.34
C GLY A 84 -18.28 -18.36 14.64
N TRP A 85 -17.33 -17.41 14.59
CA TRP A 85 -16.72 -16.83 15.78
C TRP A 85 -17.73 -16.13 16.70
N GLN A 86 -18.75 -15.45 16.14
CA GLN A 86 -19.80 -14.83 16.95
C GLN A 86 -20.54 -15.82 17.84
N ALA A 87 -21.03 -16.92 17.25
CA ALA A 87 -21.76 -17.95 17.99
C ALA A 87 -20.85 -18.63 19.02
N GLU A 88 -19.60 -18.90 18.66
CA GLU A 88 -18.63 -19.52 19.54
C GLU A 88 -18.30 -18.65 20.75
N CYS A 89 -18.11 -17.34 20.56
CA CYS A 89 -17.84 -16.41 21.65
C CYS A 89 -19.04 -16.28 22.57
N LEU A 90 -20.24 -16.16 21.99
CA LEU A 90 -21.47 -16.04 22.76
C LEU A 90 -21.68 -17.29 23.63
N ALA A 91 -21.47 -18.49 23.07
CA ALA A 91 -21.62 -19.74 23.80
C ALA A 91 -20.57 -19.93 24.91
N ARG A 92 -19.32 -19.52 24.68
CA ARG A 92 -18.22 -19.76 25.64
C ARG A 92 -18.03 -18.64 26.67
N PHE A 93 -18.28 -17.40 26.27
CA PHE A 93 -17.92 -16.20 27.05
C PHE A 93 -19.14 -15.34 27.39
N GLY A 94 -20.32 -15.65 26.86
CA GLY A 94 -21.54 -14.88 27.09
C GLY A 94 -21.61 -13.55 26.35
N ASP A 95 -20.61 -13.24 25.53
CA ASP A 95 -20.51 -12.00 24.77
C ASP A 95 -19.97 -12.30 23.35
N ALA A 96 -20.26 -11.44 22.39
CA ALA A 96 -19.96 -11.67 20.99
C ALA A 96 -19.18 -10.50 20.36
N PRO A 97 -18.17 -10.79 19.50
CA PRO A 97 -17.47 -9.75 18.77
C PRO A 97 -18.41 -8.95 17.87
N GLN A 98 -18.17 -7.65 17.84
CA GLN A 98 -18.88 -6.68 17.02
C GLN A 98 -17.92 -5.83 16.19
N GLN A 99 -18.46 -5.18 15.16
CA GLN A 99 -17.71 -4.16 14.43
C GLN A 99 -17.64 -2.90 15.29
N ILE A 100 -16.43 -2.44 15.61
CA ILE A 100 -16.20 -1.21 16.39
C ILE A 100 -15.82 -0.02 15.50
N CYS A 101 -15.46 -0.27 14.23
CA CYS A 101 -15.10 0.75 13.25
C CYS A 101 -16.31 1.16 12.40
N HIS A 102 -17.00 2.22 12.80
CA HIS A 102 -18.15 2.79 12.11
C HIS A 102 -17.78 4.06 11.33
N ASP A 103 -18.69 4.54 10.48
CA ASP A 103 -18.46 5.72 9.66
C ASP A 103 -18.28 7.01 10.48
N TRP A 104 -18.85 7.05 11.69
CA TRP A 104 -18.81 8.21 12.58
C TRP A 104 -17.56 8.27 13.48
N ASN A 105 -16.86 7.16 13.71
CA ASN A 105 -15.63 7.10 14.53
C ASN A 105 -14.37 6.73 13.73
N THR A 106 -14.48 6.62 12.40
CA THR A 106 -13.33 6.40 11.52
C THR A 106 -13.11 7.59 10.60
N ILE A 107 -11.85 7.79 10.22
CA ILE A 107 -11.50 8.83 9.26
C ILE A 107 -12.00 8.38 7.88
N SER A 108 -13.03 9.06 7.38
CA SER A 108 -13.69 8.75 6.11
C SER A 108 -12.75 8.96 4.91
N HIS A 109 -12.97 8.20 3.83
CA HIS A 109 -12.17 8.25 2.60
C HIS A 109 -12.37 9.51 1.74
N LEU A 110 -13.28 10.42 2.12
CA LEU A 110 -13.55 11.66 1.37
C LEU A 110 -12.66 12.80 1.88
N LEU A 111 -11.40 12.79 1.48
CA LEU A 111 -10.60 14.00 1.38
C LEU A 111 -9.89 13.99 0.04
N ASP A 112 -10.33 14.92 -0.82
CA ASP A 112 -9.62 15.40 -1.99
C ASP A 112 -8.15 15.60 -1.64
N HIS A 113 -7.30 14.76 -2.25
CA HIS A 113 -5.86 14.91 -2.31
C HIS A 113 -5.17 15.37 -0.99
N GLU A 114 -4.93 14.46 -0.05
CA GLU A 114 -3.96 14.67 1.04
C GLU A 114 -2.51 14.68 0.52
N GLY A 115 -2.15 15.72 -0.24
CA GLY A 115 -0.79 15.92 -0.73
C GLY A 115 0.08 16.50 0.36
N ASP A 116 1.00 15.70 0.91
CA ASP A 116 2.14 16.23 1.68
C ASP A 116 2.91 17.20 0.75
N PRO A 117 3.22 18.45 1.15
CA PRO A 117 4.02 19.36 0.33
C PRO A 117 5.35 18.75 -0.14
N GLY A 118 5.92 17.82 0.63
CA GLY A 118 7.11 17.06 0.23
C GLY A 118 6.88 15.94 -0.81
N ARG A 119 5.63 15.70 -1.21
CA ARG A 119 5.20 14.68 -2.19
C ARG A 119 4.34 15.27 -3.31
N ARG A 120 4.46 16.58 -3.56
CA ARG A 120 3.82 17.24 -4.70
C ARG A 120 4.33 16.66 -6.02
N ALA A 121 3.44 16.52 -7.00
CA ALA A 121 3.85 16.20 -8.37
C ALA A 121 4.69 17.35 -8.97
N LEU A 122 5.70 17.01 -9.77
CA LEU A 122 6.46 18.00 -10.55
C LEU A 122 5.54 18.66 -11.59
N THR A 123 5.76 19.95 -11.83
CA THR A 123 5.20 20.63 -13.01
C THR A 123 5.86 20.11 -14.28
N PHE A 124 5.25 20.39 -15.44
CA PHE A 124 5.80 20.01 -16.73
C PHE A 124 7.22 20.54 -16.93
N ASP A 125 7.46 21.83 -16.67
CA ASP A 125 8.79 22.44 -16.83
C ASP A 125 9.82 21.87 -15.84
N GLU A 126 9.41 21.54 -14.61
CA GLU A 126 10.30 20.88 -13.65
C GLU A 126 10.67 19.46 -14.09
N LEU A 127 9.73 18.75 -14.71
CA LEU A 127 9.95 17.41 -15.24
C LEU A 127 10.88 17.43 -16.45
N GLU A 128 10.70 18.38 -17.37
CA GLU A 128 11.60 18.59 -18.51
C GLU A 128 13.03 18.86 -18.02
N ARG A 129 13.21 19.82 -17.11
CA ARG A 129 14.51 20.10 -16.48
C ARG A 129 15.10 18.89 -15.78
N PHE A 130 14.27 18.06 -15.15
CA PHE A 130 14.72 16.84 -14.50
C PHE A 130 15.26 15.81 -15.51
N PHE A 131 14.58 15.61 -16.65
CA PHE A 131 15.07 14.72 -17.70
C PHE A 131 16.34 15.24 -18.37
N ASP A 132 16.40 16.55 -18.66
CA ASP A 132 17.60 17.18 -19.22
C ASP A 132 18.80 17.01 -18.27
N ALA A 133 18.59 17.23 -16.97
CA ALA A 133 19.64 17.03 -15.97
C ALA A 133 20.09 15.56 -15.88
N ALA A 134 19.15 14.61 -16.02
CA ALA A 134 19.46 13.18 -16.02
C ALA A 134 20.31 12.79 -17.24
N ASP A 135 19.97 13.28 -18.44
CA ASP A 135 20.72 13.02 -19.67
C ASP A 135 22.09 13.71 -19.65
N ALA A 136 22.15 14.98 -19.24
CA ALA A 136 23.41 15.72 -19.10
C ALA A 136 24.37 15.04 -18.12
N ARG A 137 23.85 14.40 -17.06
CA ARG A 137 24.66 13.60 -16.13
C ARG A 137 25.30 12.39 -16.82
N VAL A 138 24.59 11.71 -17.73
CA VAL A 138 25.16 10.60 -18.52
C VAL A 138 26.32 11.13 -19.37
N GLU A 139 26.08 12.20 -20.11
CA GLU A 139 27.10 12.81 -20.97
C GLU A 139 28.35 13.23 -20.18
N ALA A 140 28.16 13.86 -19.02
CA ALA A 140 29.26 14.28 -18.16
C ALA A 140 30.11 13.09 -17.68
N ILE A 141 29.49 11.96 -17.32
CA ILE A 141 30.23 10.75 -16.91
C ILE A 141 30.99 10.13 -18.09
N VAL A 142 30.36 10.08 -19.27
CA VAL A 142 30.98 9.59 -20.51
C VAL A 142 32.19 10.45 -20.89
N ARG A 143 32.04 11.79 -20.91
CA ARG A 143 33.13 12.73 -21.19
C ARG A 143 34.27 12.60 -20.17
N ALA A 144 33.94 12.41 -18.90
CA ALA A 144 34.92 12.20 -17.84
C ALA A 144 35.59 10.80 -17.87
N ARG A 145 35.17 9.89 -18.76
CA ARG A 145 35.65 8.49 -18.86
C ARG A 145 35.62 7.74 -17.53
N ARG A 146 34.66 8.08 -16.66
CA ARG A 146 34.50 7.44 -15.35
C ARG A 146 33.54 6.25 -15.44
N LYS A 147 33.76 5.26 -14.57
CA LYS A 147 32.83 4.14 -14.40
C LYS A 147 31.46 4.67 -13.96
N GLY A 148 30.38 4.08 -14.48
CA GLY A 148 29.01 4.40 -14.07
C GLY A 148 28.12 5.06 -15.14
N ALA A 149 28.62 5.30 -16.36
CA ALA A 149 27.81 5.87 -17.44
C ALA A 149 26.56 5.02 -17.76
N LEU A 150 26.71 3.69 -17.82
CA LEU A 150 25.57 2.78 -18.05
C LEU A 150 24.54 2.81 -16.92
N ALA A 151 24.97 2.94 -15.67
CA ALA A 151 24.05 3.05 -14.53
C ALA A 151 23.28 4.37 -14.55
N ALA A 152 23.94 5.46 -14.95
CA ALA A 152 23.28 6.75 -15.16
C ALA A 152 22.28 6.70 -16.32
N LEU A 153 22.66 6.09 -17.44
CA LEU A 153 21.79 5.91 -18.60
C LEU A 153 20.56 5.06 -18.27
N ARG A 154 20.77 3.96 -17.53
CA ARG A 154 19.67 3.11 -17.02
C ARG A 154 18.70 3.93 -16.18
N ASN A 155 19.20 4.74 -15.24
CA ASN A 155 18.33 5.55 -14.38
C ASN A 155 17.56 6.60 -15.19
N ALA A 156 18.20 7.28 -16.15
CA ALA A 156 17.54 8.24 -17.04
C ALA A 156 16.40 7.58 -17.83
N GLN A 157 16.64 6.39 -18.39
CA GLN A 157 15.61 5.64 -19.10
C GLN A 157 14.49 5.15 -18.16
N MET A 158 14.82 4.66 -16.96
CA MET A 158 13.82 4.25 -15.96
C MET A 158 12.88 5.40 -15.59
N PHE A 159 13.40 6.60 -15.35
CA PHE A 159 12.55 7.75 -15.02
C PHE A 159 11.60 8.12 -16.16
N LYS A 160 12.09 8.12 -17.40
CA LYS A 160 11.28 8.39 -18.59
C LYS A 160 10.20 7.32 -18.78
N THR A 161 10.53 6.05 -18.60
CA THR A 161 9.56 4.93 -18.68
C THR A 161 8.50 5.03 -17.59
N ILE A 162 8.89 5.29 -16.33
CA ILE A 162 7.96 5.48 -15.22
C ILE A 162 6.98 6.62 -15.52
N TYR A 163 7.48 7.75 -16.02
CA TYR A 163 6.65 8.89 -16.36
C TYR A 163 5.70 8.59 -17.54
N ALA A 164 6.22 7.99 -18.62
CA ALA A 164 5.44 7.73 -19.83
C ALA A 164 4.27 6.76 -19.61
N PHE A 165 4.43 5.78 -18.72
CA PHE A 165 3.43 4.73 -18.49
C PHE A 165 2.80 4.77 -17.10
N GLY A 166 3.16 5.73 -16.24
CA GLY A 166 2.61 5.88 -14.89
C GLY A 166 2.96 4.73 -13.94
N LEU A 167 4.13 4.10 -14.11
CA LEU A 167 4.48 2.87 -13.39
C LEU A 167 4.75 3.11 -11.90
N ARG A 168 4.30 2.17 -11.06
CA ARG A 168 4.79 2.07 -9.69
C ARG A 168 6.25 1.61 -9.70
N ARG A 169 7.00 1.95 -8.64
CA ARG A 169 8.41 1.54 -8.51
C ARG A 169 8.59 0.02 -8.61
N SER A 170 7.68 -0.75 -8.00
CA SER A 170 7.69 -2.22 -8.08
C SER A 170 7.44 -2.74 -9.50
N GLU A 171 6.49 -2.13 -10.21
CA GLU A 171 6.17 -2.49 -11.61
C GLU A 171 7.36 -2.18 -12.54
N CYS A 172 8.02 -1.04 -12.36
CA CYS A 172 9.22 -0.71 -13.13
C CYS A 172 10.40 -1.66 -12.86
N ILE A 173 10.54 -2.18 -11.64
CA ILE A 173 11.59 -3.14 -11.30
C ILE A 173 11.28 -4.52 -11.88
N GLY A 174 10.00 -4.91 -11.93
CA GLY A 174 9.56 -6.18 -12.51
C GLY A 174 9.46 -6.20 -14.03
N LEU A 175 9.75 -5.09 -14.71
CA LEU A 175 9.59 -4.96 -16.15
C LEU A 175 10.62 -5.81 -16.91
N ASP A 176 10.15 -6.65 -17.82
CA ASP A 176 10.99 -7.46 -18.70
C ASP A 176 10.96 -6.95 -20.15
N VAL A 177 11.97 -7.32 -20.94
CA VAL A 177 12.07 -6.98 -22.37
C VAL A 177 10.85 -7.50 -23.14
N ALA A 178 10.31 -8.67 -22.74
CA ALA A 178 9.12 -9.27 -23.34
C ALA A 178 7.82 -8.46 -23.11
N ASP A 179 7.81 -7.54 -22.15
CA ASP A 179 6.65 -6.71 -21.84
C ASP A 179 6.55 -5.47 -22.76
N LEU A 180 7.65 -5.15 -23.46
CA LEU A 180 7.71 -4.10 -24.47
C LEU A 180 7.15 -4.63 -25.79
N ARG A 181 6.01 -4.09 -26.22
CA ARG A 181 5.38 -4.46 -27.50
C ARG A 181 5.40 -3.27 -28.46
N SER A 182 5.64 -3.58 -29.73
CA SER A 182 5.44 -2.60 -30.79
C SER A 182 3.94 -2.40 -31.00
N ASN A 183 3.49 -1.16 -31.01
CA ASN A 183 2.11 -0.84 -31.37
C ASN A 183 2.06 -0.52 -32.88
N PRO A 184 1.46 -1.39 -33.71
CA PRO A 184 1.44 -1.21 -35.16
C PRO A 184 0.58 -0.02 -35.63
N VAL A 185 -0.30 0.52 -34.77
CA VAL A 185 -1.17 1.66 -35.10
C VAL A 185 -0.47 3.00 -34.84
N ALA A 186 0.53 3.03 -33.95
CA ALA A 186 1.31 4.23 -33.65
C ALA A 186 2.46 4.40 -34.66
N GLY A 187 2.13 4.73 -35.91
CA GLY A 187 3.07 4.80 -37.05
C GLY A 187 4.23 5.79 -36.98
N ARG A 188 4.53 6.42 -35.82
CA ARG A 188 5.66 7.35 -35.66
C ARG A 188 6.57 7.11 -34.46
N VAL A 189 6.37 6.05 -33.66
CA VAL A 189 7.30 5.73 -32.58
C VAL A 189 7.93 4.36 -32.85
N ARG A 190 9.17 4.34 -33.34
CA ARG A 190 9.93 3.11 -33.64
C ARG A 190 10.44 2.36 -32.41
N LEU A 191 10.09 2.82 -31.20
CA LEU A 191 10.46 2.18 -29.94
C LEU A 191 9.23 2.10 -29.03
N SER A 192 8.71 0.88 -28.86
CA SER A 192 7.81 0.46 -27.78
C SER A 192 6.52 1.30 -27.62
N GLY A 193 5.56 1.11 -28.53
CA GLY A 193 4.26 1.80 -28.48
C GLY A 193 3.22 1.16 -27.55
N GLY A 194 3.55 0.06 -26.85
CA GLY A 194 2.68 -0.57 -25.86
C GLY A 194 3.49 -1.27 -24.76
N LEU A 195 3.01 -1.17 -23.53
CA LEU A 195 3.57 -1.85 -22.36
C LEU A 195 2.48 -2.78 -21.81
N SER A 196 2.77 -4.08 -21.71
CA SER A 196 1.87 -5.03 -21.06
C SER A 196 2.47 -5.45 -19.73
N LEU A 197 1.87 -5.00 -18.63
CA LEU A 197 2.34 -5.34 -17.29
C LEU A 197 1.83 -6.73 -16.91
N ARG A 198 2.74 -7.65 -16.61
CA ARG A 198 2.40 -8.88 -15.88
C ARG A 198 2.28 -8.53 -14.41
N CYS A 199 1.04 -8.32 -13.96
CA CYS A 199 0.73 -8.39 -12.54
C CYS A 199 0.65 -9.87 -12.18
N ASP A 200 1.34 -10.32 -11.13
CA ASP A 200 1.17 -11.68 -10.56
C ASP A 200 -0.22 -11.91 -9.92
N ASP A 201 -1.19 -11.05 -10.20
CA ASP A 201 -2.60 -11.31 -10.00
C ASP A 201 -3.26 -11.45 -11.38
N GLN A 202 -3.77 -12.65 -11.67
CA GLN A 202 -4.56 -12.93 -12.86
C GLN A 202 -5.77 -11.99 -12.94
N LEU A 203 -5.63 -10.92 -13.70
CA LEU A 203 -6.76 -10.23 -14.31
C LEU A 203 -6.44 -10.05 -15.79
N SER A 204 -6.86 -11.05 -16.55
CA SER A 204 -7.16 -10.95 -17.96
C SER A 204 -8.11 -9.77 -18.19
N LEU A 205 -7.60 -8.71 -18.78
CA LEU A 205 -8.43 -7.70 -19.43
C LEU A 205 -8.38 -7.99 -20.94
N VAL A 206 -9.55 -8.40 -21.44
CA VAL A 206 -9.94 -8.42 -22.86
C VAL A 206 -9.82 -7.01 -23.43
#